data_AF-A0A821JXM4-F1
#
_entry.id   AF-A0A821JXM4-F1
#
_cell.length_a   1.000
_cell.length_b   1.000
_cell.length_c   1.000
_cell.angle_alpha   90.00
_cell.angle_beta   90.00
_cell.angle_gamma   90.00
#
_symmetry.space_group_name_H-M   'P 1'
#
loop_
_entity.id
_entity.type
_entity.pdbx_description
1 polymer ?
#
loop_
_entity_poly.entity_id
_entity_poly.type
_entity_poly.pdbx_seq_one_letter_code
_entity_poly.pdbx_strand_id
1 'polypeptide(L)'
;IENIVFKTTTPAEEVAAIVVEAVQGAGGYFPSPASFLPELRRICNENGIILIIDEIHSGMGRTGKMFATQYYDIEPDIICL
;
A
#
# COMPACT_ATOMS: atom_id res chain seq x y z
N ILE A 1 9.06 -7.69 4.27
CA ILE A 1 8.30 -7.65 5.54
C ILE A 1 8.26 -9.04 6.19
N GLU A 2 7.93 -10.09 5.44
CA GLU A 2 7.76 -11.47 5.95
C GLU A 2 8.98 -12.04 6.68
N ASN A 3 10.20 -11.83 6.16
CA ASN A 3 11.40 -12.44 6.74
C ASN A 3 12.05 -11.66 7.88
N ILE A 4 11.67 -10.39 8.05
CA ILE A 4 12.28 -9.52 9.07
C ILE A 4 11.17 -9.13 10.03
N VAL A 5 10.32 -8.17 9.66
CA VAL A 5 9.28 -7.59 10.53
C VAL A 5 8.39 -8.65 11.19
N PHE A 6 7.83 -9.59 10.42
CA PHE A 6 6.93 -10.62 10.96
C PHE A 6 7.62 -11.64 11.87
N LYS A 7 8.93 -11.85 11.70
CA LYS A 7 9.71 -12.80 12.49
C LYS A 7 10.38 -12.17 13.71
N THR A 8 10.67 -10.87 13.67
CA THR A 8 11.49 -10.20 14.68
C THR A 8 10.74 -9.17 15.51
N THR A 9 9.65 -8.60 14.99
CA THR A 9 9.03 -7.40 15.59
C THR A 9 7.56 -7.61 15.92
N THR A 10 6.74 -8.02 14.94
CA THR A 10 5.29 -8.18 15.14
C THR A 10 4.78 -9.30 14.23
N PRO A 11 4.36 -10.45 14.78
CA PRO A 11 3.78 -11.56 14.01
C PRO A 11 2.63 -11.08 13.13
N ALA A 12 2.44 -11.71 11.97
CA ALA A 12 1.45 -11.27 10.99
C ALA A 12 0.01 -11.30 11.56
N GLU A 13 -0.28 -12.29 12.41
CA GLU A 13 -1.57 -12.46 13.10
C GLU A 13 -1.90 -11.35 14.10
N GLU A 14 -0.91 -10.55 14.50
CA GLU A 14 -1.09 -9.37 15.38
C GLU A 14 -1.16 -8.05 14.58
N VAL A 15 -0.98 -8.09 13.25
CA VAL A 15 -1.02 -6.90 12.40
C VAL A 15 -2.44 -6.68 11.86
N ALA A 16 -3.06 -5.56 12.24
CA ALA A 16 -4.38 -5.21 11.74
C ALA A 16 -4.36 -4.67 10.30
N ALA A 17 -3.40 -3.79 9.99
CA ALA A 17 -3.35 -3.10 8.70
C ALA A 17 -1.92 -2.70 8.30
N ILE A 18 -1.70 -2.54 6.99
CA ILE A 18 -0.55 -1.88 6.39
C ILE A 18 -1.04 -0.62 5.67
N VAL A 19 -0.42 0.53 5.97
CA VAL A 19 -0.75 1.83 5.39
C VAL A 19 0.42 2.31 4.55
N VAL A 20 0.18 2.70 3.31
CA VAL A 20 1.23 3.19 2.40
C VAL A 20 0.70 4.18 1.37
N GLU A 21 1.51 5.17 0.99
CA GLU A 21 1.20 6.07 -0.12
C GLU A 21 1.49 5.37 -1.46
N ALA A 22 0.57 5.44 -2.43
CA ALA A 22 0.83 4.90 -3.78
C ALA A 22 2.01 5.62 -4.47
N VAL A 23 2.05 6.95 -4.29
CA VAL A 23 3.17 7.82 -4.62
C VAL A 23 3.53 8.59 -3.35
N GLN A 24 4.71 8.34 -2.80
CA GLN A 24 5.15 8.99 -1.57
C GLN A 24 5.36 10.49 -1.83
N GLY A 25 4.46 11.34 -1.32
CA GLY A 25 4.43 12.77 -1.61
C GLY A 25 5.52 13.53 -0.86
N ALA A 26 5.34 13.74 0.44
CA ALA A 26 6.25 14.56 1.27
C ALA A 26 7.68 13.99 1.35
N GLY A 27 7.86 12.71 1.06
CA GLY A 27 9.17 12.07 1.01
C GLY A 27 9.98 12.34 -0.25
N GLY A 28 9.41 12.97 -1.29
CA GLY A 28 10.13 13.32 -2.51
C GLY A 28 9.43 12.96 -3.83
N TYR A 29 8.11 12.72 -3.81
CA TYR A 29 7.31 12.33 -4.98
C TYR A 29 7.82 11.07 -5.66
N PHE A 30 8.00 9.99 -4.88
CA PHE A 30 8.47 8.70 -5.38
C PHE A 30 7.28 7.78 -5.70
N PRO A 31 7.03 7.45 -6.99
CA PRO A 31 6.06 6.41 -7.32
C PRO A 31 6.55 5.05 -6.82
N SER A 32 5.65 4.25 -6.28
CA SER A 32 5.98 2.88 -5.89
C SER A 32 6.51 2.10 -7.10
N PRO A 33 7.56 1.26 -6.93
CA PRO A 33 7.97 0.32 -7.96
C PRO A 33 6.82 -0.58 -8.39
N ALA A 34 6.79 -1.00 -9.66
CA ALA A 34 5.65 -1.72 -10.24
C ALA A 34 5.22 -2.96 -9.45
N SER A 35 6.15 -3.69 -8.85
CA SER A 35 5.87 -4.89 -8.06
C SER A 35 5.53 -4.63 -6.60
N PHE A 36 5.79 -3.42 -6.07
CA PHE A 36 5.74 -3.16 -4.64
C PHE A 36 4.32 -3.28 -4.06
N LEU A 37 3.35 -2.57 -4.63
CA LEU A 37 1.95 -2.63 -4.17
C LEU A 37 1.27 -3.99 -4.44
N PRO A 38 1.49 -4.65 -5.61
CA PRO A 38 1.04 -6.03 -5.82
C PRO A 38 1.56 -7.03 -4.78
N GLU A 39 2.84 -6.95 -4.41
CA GLU A 39 3.39 -7.83 -3.37
C GLU A 39 2.82 -7.52 -1.99
N LEU A 40 2.63 -6.25 -1.63
CA LEU A 40 1.94 -5.90 -0.39
C LEU A 40 0.50 -6.44 -0.37
N ARG A 41 -0.22 -6.34 -1.48
CA ARG A 41 -1.58 -6.90 -1.61
C ARG A 41 -1.58 -8.41 -1.42
N ARG A 42 -0.63 -9.15 -2.04
CA ARG A 42 -0.46 -10.60 -1.85
C ARG A 42 -0.26 -10.94 -0.37
N ILE A 43 0.67 -10.25 0.28
CA ILE A 43 1.00 -10.46 1.70
C ILE A 43 -0.21 -10.18 2.58
N CYS A 44 -0.94 -9.09 2.31
CA CYS A 44 -2.14 -8.74 3.06
C CYS A 44 -3.23 -9.80 2.93
N ASN A 45 -3.46 -10.32 1.72
CA ASN A 45 -4.45 -11.37 1.46
C ASN A 45 -4.11 -12.68 2.18
N GLU A 46 -2.85 -13.10 2.16
CA GLU A 46 -2.40 -14.35 2.79
C GLU A 46 -2.51 -14.33 4.32
N ASN A 47 -2.46 -13.14 4.93
CA ASN A 47 -2.41 -12.99 6.38
C ASN A 47 -3.68 -12.35 6.97
N GLY A 48 -4.69 -12.03 6.14
CA GLY A 48 -5.91 -11.36 6.60
C GLY A 48 -5.68 -9.93 7.09
N ILE A 49 -4.66 -9.24 6.58
CA ILE A 49 -4.28 -7.87 6.94
C ILE A 49 -4.99 -6.89 6.02
N ILE A 50 -5.48 -5.77 6.56
CA ILE A 50 -6.11 -4.70 5.77
C ILE A 50 -5.02 -3.90 5.04
N LEU A 51 -5.13 -3.74 3.73
CA LEU A 51 -4.28 -2.84 2.94
C LEU A 51 -4.98 -1.49 2.77
N ILE A 52 -4.36 -0.44 3.32
CA ILE A 52 -4.81 0.95 3.19
C ILE A 52 -3.85 1.69 2.26
N ILE A 53 -4.39 2.30 1.20
CA ILE A 53 -3.60 3.16 0.32
C ILE A 53 -3.94 4.62 0.58
N ASP A 54 -2.94 5.38 1.02
CA ASP A 54 -3.05 6.82 1.25
C ASP A 54 -2.88 7.57 -0.08
N GLU A 55 -3.97 8.18 -0.53
CA GLU A 55 -4.05 8.96 -1.76
C GLU A 55 -4.40 10.43 -1.50
N ILE A 56 -4.20 10.94 -0.27
CA ILE A 56 -4.40 12.36 0.06
C ILE A 56 -3.64 13.28 -0.90
N HIS A 57 -2.41 12.89 -1.27
CA HIS A 57 -1.61 13.63 -2.25
C HIS A 57 -1.84 13.19 -3.70
N SER A 58 -1.92 11.88 -3.93
CA SER A 58 -1.82 11.29 -5.27
C SER A 58 -3.16 10.99 -5.95
N GLY A 59 -4.25 11.08 -5.19
CA GLY A 59 -5.61 10.92 -5.66
C GLY A 59 -6.16 12.16 -6.37
N MET A 60 -7.47 12.14 -6.60
CA MET A 60 -8.22 13.24 -7.24
C MET A 60 -7.62 13.69 -8.57
N GLY A 61 -7.12 12.75 -9.38
CA GLY A 61 -6.60 13.06 -10.71
C GLY A 61 -5.14 13.52 -10.76
N ARG A 62 -4.43 13.65 -9.62
CA ARG A 62 -3.05 14.19 -9.59
C ARG A 62 -2.10 13.46 -10.53
N THR A 63 -2.24 12.15 -10.66
CA THR A 63 -1.38 11.30 -11.49
C THR A 63 -1.92 11.04 -12.89
N GLY A 64 -3.12 11.56 -13.22
CA GLY A 64 -3.80 11.33 -14.50
C GLY A 64 -4.88 10.23 -14.47
N LYS A 65 -4.94 9.44 -13.39
CA LYS A 65 -6.08 8.58 -13.03
C LYS A 65 -6.75 9.13 -11.78
N MET A 66 -7.99 8.69 -11.48
CA MET A 66 -8.71 9.13 -10.28
C MET A 66 -7.91 8.81 -9.01
N PHE A 67 -7.30 7.62 -8.98
CA PHE A 67 -6.39 7.15 -7.94
C PHE A 67 -5.12 6.58 -8.58
N ALA A 68 -3.95 6.86 -8.03
CA ALA A 68 -2.67 6.33 -8.46
C ALA A 68 -2.60 4.79 -8.34
N THR A 69 -3.34 4.20 -7.41
CA THR A 69 -3.46 2.74 -7.22
C THR A 69 -3.93 2.03 -8.48
N GLN A 70 -4.70 2.70 -9.33
CA GLN A 70 -5.19 2.16 -10.61
C GLN A 70 -4.06 1.87 -11.61
N TYR A 71 -2.82 2.31 -11.39
CA TYR A 71 -1.66 1.94 -12.20
C TYR A 71 -1.09 0.56 -11.84
N TYR A 72 -1.46 0.00 -10.68
CA TYR A 72 -0.86 -1.20 -10.11
C TYR A 72 -1.76 -2.43 -10.17
N ASP A 73 -2.98 -2.29 -10.70
CA ASP A 73 -3.96 -3.38 -10.86
C ASP A 73 -4.24 -4.15 -9.56
N ILE A 74 -4.34 -3.41 -8.44
CA ILE A 74 -4.74 -3.94 -7.14
C ILE A 74 -5.99 -3.23 -6.63
N GLU A 75 -6.73 -3.93 -5.76
CA GLU A 75 -7.84 -3.35 -4.99
C GLU A 75 -7.43 -3.25 -3.51
N PRO A 76 -7.30 -2.03 -2.97
CA PRO A 76 -7.06 -1.83 -1.55
C PRO A 76 -8.37 -1.97 -0.76
N ASP A 77 -8.26 -2.30 0.52
CA ASP A 77 -9.43 -2.44 1.39
C ASP A 77 -9.98 -1.06 1.79
N ILE A 78 -9.10 -0.06 1.94
CA ILE A 78 -9.44 1.32 2.28
C ILE A 78 -8.56 2.28 1.46
N ILE A 79 -9.14 3.40 1.03
CA ILE A 79 -8.41 4.53 0.43
C ILE A 79 -8.60 5.76 1.32
N CYS A 80 -7.51 6.46 1.65
CA CYS A 80 -7.56 7.79 2.28
C CYS A 80 -7.51 8.88 1.20
N LEU A 81 -8.31 9.93 1.38
CA LEU A 81 -8.48 11.06 0.46
C LEU A 81 -8.46 12.39 1.18
#